data_AF-A0AAW0SMV9-F1
#
_entry.id   AF-A0AAW0SMV9-F1
#
_cell.length_a   1.000
_cell.length_b   1.000
_cell.length_c   1.000
_cell.angle_alpha   90.00
_cell.angle_beta   90.00
_cell.angle_gamma   90.00
#
_symmetry.space_group_name_H-M   'P 1'
#
loop_
_entity.id
_entity.type
_entity.pdbx_description
1 polymer ?
#
loop_
_entity_poly.entity_id
_entity_poly.type
_entity_poly.pdbx_seq_one_letter_code
_entity_poly.pdbx_strand_id
1 'polypeptide(L)'
;MGESGGAGGGGNWGKPFMGLLGVLDSLLSIFVFAPLVVFYWRGCWQLMDTYLFPENKLYSTFTSLGIGVLSGLLFCLIQGPLTSLCDHSRRPILHLLISRLYTLIYCVCVVNHWRGVWNVWDFYTGTSWQSGATSFGIGLLALALTRGLKNILAPPFLVVPDHPVGYFSVPTLFQAEKERCGYFLLDTVFTVVVTGSLVVFVWRGAWVFLDAMLFPTQIIYSAWGSMAVGMTVTMLSFLAQLMIVPCFRHIHKGLGKILIEDAYHTICFLGCVNVWRGVWFLLNIYLMPELQTVSNFLTAIAGQIVLMCFYTANSILVRGAVMDGAGEGTKGIVFPTHYLRFFYKNKKLEEQQRSNMWMQGEGGQKISGISAPLEATVVGKANGVYDMRGYGDGHSFSGGYNDAYNNLTTGEEGRVGPANTTFQSQGASEARPVPAPASSSAGRTYHGEDQSETHF
;
A
#
# COMPACT_ATOMS: atom_id res chain seq x y z
N MET A 1 -13.57 -38.80 47.00
CA MET A 1 -14.43 -37.60 47.11
C MET A 1 -13.51 -36.38 47.13
N GLY A 2 -13.54 -35.48 46.16
CA GLY A 2 -14.34 -35.48 44.93
C GLY A 2 -13.53 -34.96 43.74
N GLU A 3 -13.89 -35.41 42.55
CA GLU A 3 -13.34 -34.90 41.29
C GLU A 3 -14.10 -33.64 40.86
N SER A 4 -13.37 -32.62 40.43
CA SER A 4 -13.83 -31.67 39.42
C SER A 4 -12.59 -31.19 38.65
N GLY A 5 -12.55 -31.18 37.33
CA GLY A 5 -13.67 -31.26 36.37
C GLY A 5 -13.67 -29.99 35.51
N GLY A 6 -12.53 -29.72 34.85
CA GLY A 6 -12.26 -28.43 34.20
C GLY A 6 -11.43 -28.55 32.92
N ALA A 7 -11.53 -29.67 32.21
CA ALA A 7 -10.88 -29.87 30.91
C ALA A 7 -11.58 -29.03 29.83
N GLY A 8 -11.27 -27.73 29.79
CA GLY A 8 -11.70 -26.82 28.74
C GLY A 8 -11.08 -27.19 27.38
N GLY A 9 -11.78 -28.01 26.61
CA GLY A 9 -11.34 -28.50 25.30
C GLY A 9 -11.23 -27.41 24.23
N GLY A 10 -10.16 -26.61 24.29
CA GLY A 10 -9.74 -25.67 23.23
C GLY A 10 -9.24 -26.43 21.99
N GLY A 11 -10.16 -27.07 21.27
CA GLY A 11 -9.82 -28.05 20.23
C GLY A 11 -8.99 -27.52 19.07
N ASN A 12 -8.20 -28.42 18.47
CA ASN A 12 -7.25 -28.21 17.37
C ASN A 12 -7.90 -27.74 16.03
N TRP A 13 -9.19 -27.40 16.05
CA TRP A 13 -10.00 -26.95 14.91
C TRP A 13 -9.62 -25.56 14.37
N GLY A 14 -8.91 -24.75 15.14
CA GLY A 14 -8.55 -23.37 14.74
C GLY A 14 -7.62 -23.29 13.52
N LYS A 15 -6.70 -24.25 13.37
CA LYS A 15 -5.72 -24.27 12.26
C LYS A 15 -6.36 -24.56 10.88
N PRO A 16 -7.13 -25.67 10.68
CA PRO A 16 -7.75 -25.94 9.38
C PRO A 16 -8.79 -24.89 8.98
N PHE A 17 -9.55 -24.35 9.93
CA PHE A 17 -10.52 -23.28 9.65
C PHE A 17 -9.84 -21.99 9.14
N MET A 18 -8.75 -21.57 9.77
CA MET A 18 -7.97 -20.41 9.29
C MET A 18 -7.28 -20.66 7.94
N GLY A 19 -6.92 -21.91 7.65
CA GLY A 19 -6.45 -22.32 6.32
C GLY A 19 -7.53 -22.18 5.25
N LEU A 20 -8.75 -22.68 5.52
CA LEU A 20 -9.90 -22.54 4.64
C LEU A 20 -10.25 -21.05 4.37
N LEU A 21 -10.28 -20.21 5.40
CA LEU A 21 -10.46 -18.76 5.22
C LEU A 21 -9.35 -18.15 4.35
N GLY A 22 -8.11 -18.64 4.43
CA GLY A 22 -7.02 -18.19 3.57
C GLY A 22 -7.16 -18.56 2.09
N VAL A 23 -7.77 -19.72 1.80
CA VAL A 23 -8.12 -20.11 0.43
C VAL A 23 -9.27 -19.25 -0.08
N LEU A 24 -10.34 -19.08 0.71
CA LEU A 24 -11.49 -18.24 0.35
C LEU A 24 -11.09 -16.78 0.13
N ASP A 25 -10.21 -16.22 0.96
CA ASP A 25 -9.60 -14.89 0.77
C ASP A 25 -8.90 -14.76 -0.59
N SER A 26 -8.12 -15.77 -0.98
CA SER A 26 -7.42 -15.78 -2.27
C SER A 26 -8.42 -15.85 -3.42
N LEU A 27 -9.44 -16.71 -3.33
CA LEU A 27 -10.49 -16.82 -4.34
C LEU A 27 -11.30 -15.51 -4.48
N LEU A 28 -11.69 -14.87 -3.37
CA LEU A 28 -12.36 -13.56 -3.39
C LEU A 28 -11.47 -12.49 -4.02
N SER A 29 -10.18 -12.45 -3.67
CA SER A 29 -9.23 -11.50 -4.26
C SER A 29 -9.13 -11.65 -5.78
N ILE A 30 -9.06 -12.89 -6.27
CA ILE A 30 -8.84 -13.20 -7.68
C ILE A 30 -10.12 -13.05 -8.52
N PHE A 31 -11.24 -13.59 -8.05
CA PHE A 31 -12.47 -13.66 -8.85
C PHE A 31 -13.48 -12.54 -8.58
N VAL A 32 -13.34 -11.79 -7.48
CA VAL A 32 -14.28 -10.72 -7.10
C VAL A 32 -13.58 -9.37 -7.03
N PHE A 33 -12.60 -9.21 -6.13
CA PHE A 33 -12.02 -7.88 -5.87
C PHE A 33 -11.17 -7.36 -7.03
N ALA A 34 -10.31 -8.20 -7.63
CA ALA A 34 -9.52 -7.76 -8.78
C ALA A 34 -10.37 -7.36 -10.00
N PRO A 35 -11.35 -8.15 -10.47
CA PRO A 35 -12.25 -7.71 -11.53
C PRO A 35 -13.01 -6.42 -11.20
N LEU A 36 -13.54 -6.26 -10.00
CA LEU A 36 -14.26 -5.03 -9.62
C LEU A 36 -13.36 -3.78 -9.57
N VAL A 37 -12.09 -3.92 -9.18
CA VAL A 37 -11.12 -2.82 -9.26
C VAL A 37 -10.81 -2.51 -10.73
N VAL A 38 -10.63 -3.50 -11.59
CA VAL A 38 -10.48 -3.28 -13.04
C VAL A 38 -11.71 -2.60 -13.64
N PHE A 39 -12.94 -2.96 -13.23
CA PHE A 39 -14.17 -2.30 -13.68
C PHE A 39 -14.12 -0.80 -13.37
N TYR A 40 -13.76 -0.43 -12.13
CA TYR A 40 -13.61 0.97 -11.76
C TYR A 40 -12.58 1.68 -12.61
N TRP A 41 -11.37 1.13 -12.69
CA TRP A 41 -10.24 1.73 -13.40
C TRP A 41 -10.52 1.90 -14.89
N ARG A 42 -11.03 0.85 -15.55
CA ARG A 42 -11.42 0.87 -16.96
C ARG A 42 -12.51 1.90 -17.24
N GLY A 43 -13.56 1.92 -16.42
CA GLY A 43 -14.66 2.88 -16.56
C GLY A 43 -14.19 4.32 -16.38
N CYS A 44 -13.49 4.61 -15.27
CA CYS A 44 -12.99 5.95 -14.95
C CYS A 44 -12.00 6.46 -16.01
N TRP A 45 -11.05 5.63 -16.44
CA TRP A 45 -10.05 6.00 -17.44
C TRP A 45 -10.69 6.37 -18.78
N GLN A 46 -11.58 5.51 -19.30
CA GLN A 46 -12.20 5.75 -20.61
C GLN A 46 -13.23 6.89 -20.57
N LEU A 47 -13.88 7.16 -19.42
CA LEU A 47 -14.65 8.40 -19.26
C LEU A 47 -13.77 9.64 -19.38
N MET A 48 -12.54 9.63 -18.85
CA MET A 48 -11.60 10.74 -19.02
C MET A 48 -11.10 10.86 -20.46
N ASP A 49 -10.91 9.76 -21.19
CA ASP A 49 -10.63 9.81 -22.63
C ASP A 49 -11.78 10.43 -23.44
N THR A 50 -13.04 10.21 -23.03
CA THR A 50 -14.23 10.79 -23.66
C THR A 50 -14.44 12.27 -23.32
N TYR A 51 -14.21 12.69 -22.08
CA TYR A 51 -14.66 14.00 -21.57
C TYR A 51 -13.56 15.01 -21.23
N LEU A 52 -12.34 14.56 -20.90
CA LEU A 52 -11.27 15.47 -20.45
C LEU A 52 -10.46 15.97 -21.66
N PHE A 53 -10.86 17.12 -22.23
CA PHE A 53 -10.23 17.72 -23.42
C PHE A 53 -10.07 16.74 -24.61
N PRO A 54 -11.16 16.12 -25.11
CA PRO A 54 -11.08 15.06 -26.13
C PRO A 54 -10.32 15.51 -27.41
N GLU A 55 -10.55 16.74 -27.85
CA GLU A 55 -9.92 17.31 -29.06
C GLU A 55 -8.43 17.66 -28.88
N ASN A 56 -7.93 17.75 -27.64
CA ASN A 56 -6.53 18.11 -27.37
C ASN A 56 -5.92 17.17 -26.34
N LYS A 57 -5.37 16.06 -26.85
CA LYS A 57 -4.69 15.03 -26.07
C LYS A 57 -3.53 15.57 -25.21
N LEU A 58 -2.85 16.65 -25.62
CA LEU A 58 -1.76 17.26 -24.86
C LEU A 58 -2.30 17.97 -23.60
N TYR A 59 -3.32 18.83 -23.74
CA TYR A 59 -4.00 19.44 -22.58
C TYR A 59 -4.67 18.39 -21.70
N SER A 60 -5.31 17.37 -22.30
CA SER A 60 -5.89 16.23 -21.58
C SER A 60 -4.86 15.54 -20.67
N THR A 61 -3.65 15.33 -21.20
CA THR A 61 -2.56 14.61 -20.52
C THR A 61 -1.93 15.43 -19.40
N PHE A 62 -1.56 16.69 -19.67
CA PHE A 62 -0.98 17.55 -18.63
C PHE A 62 -2.01 17.95 -17.57
N THR A 63 -3.30 18.07 -17.92
CA THR A 63 -4.37 18.22 -16.90
C THR A 63 -4.48 16.97 -16.04
N SER A 64 -4.46 15.76 -16.62
CA SER A 64 -4.52 14.51 -15.85
C SER A 64 -3.33 14.40 -14.90
N LEU A 65 -2.12 14.68 -15.39
CA LEU A 65 -0.90 14.68 -14.60
C LEU A 65 -0.96 15.73 -13.47
N GLY A 66 -1.42 16.94 -13.77
CA GLY A 66 -1.60 18.02 -12.80
C GLY A 66 -2.60 17.67 -11.70
N ILE A 67 -3.79 17.17 -12.07
CA ILE A 67 -4.80 16.68 -11.11
C ILE A 67 -4.17 15.61 -10.23
N GLY A 68 -3.53 14.60 -10.81
CA GLY A 68 -2.96 13.47 -10.11
C GLY A 68 -1.85 13.83 -9.13
N VAL A 69 -0.85 14.59 -9.57
CA VAL A 69 0.29 15.00 -8.74
C VAL A 69 -0.14 15.96 -7.64
N LEU A 70 -0.90 17.02 -7.97
CA LEU A 70 -1.30 18.03 -6.97
C LEU A 70 -2.21 17.45 -5.90
N SER A 71 -3.17 16.58 -6.29
CA SER A 71 -4.03 15.89 -5.32
C SER A 71 -3.27 14.85 -4.50
N GLY A 72 -2.34 14.10 -5.09
CA GLY A 72 -1.49 13.14 -4.38
C GLY A 72 -0.66 13.82 -3.29
N LEU A 73 -0.03 14.97 -3.60
CA LEU A 73 0.68 15.80 -2.63
C LEU A 73 -0.29 16.34 -1.56
N LEU A 74 -1.44 16.88 -1.96
CA LEU A 74 -2.45 17.40 -1.03
C LEU A 74 -2.92 16.33 -0.04
N PHE A 75 -3.27 15.12 -0.51
CA PHE A 75 -3.71 14.02 0.35
C PHE A 75 -2.62 13.54 1.31
N CYS A 76 -1.34 13.56 0.90
CA CYS A 76 -0.21 13.30 1.80
C CYS A 76 -0.11 14.35 2.92
N LEU A 77 -0.39 15.62 2.64
CA LEU A 77 -0.36 16.71 3.63
C LEU A 77 -1.58 16.66 4.58
N ILE A 78 -2.80 16.48 4.05
CA ILE A 78 -4.04 16.56 4.85
C ILE A 78 -4.38 15.26 5.61
N GLN A 79 -3.64 14.16 5.42
CA GLN A 79 -3.92 12.88 6.09
C GLN A 79 -4.00 13.00 7.63
N GLY A 80 -3.16 13.84 8.24
CA GLY A 80 -3.17 14.08 9.70
C GLY A 80 -4.44 14.81 10.15
N PRO A 81 -4.71 16.02 9.63
CA PRO A 81 -5.96 16.74 9.85
C PRO A 81 -7.22 15.91 9.60
N LEU A 82 -7.30 15.15 8.50
CA LEU A 82 -8.44 14.27 8.20
C LEU A 82 -8.62 13.18 9.26
N THR A 83 -7.53 12.50 9.66
CA THR A 83 -7.58 11.46 10.70
C THR A 83 -8.05 12.01 12.04
N SER A 84 -7.60 13.21 12.42
CA SER A 84 -8.02 13.87 13.67
C SER A 84 -9.47 14.39 13.61
N LEU A 85 -9.90 14.94 12.47
CA LEU A 85 -11.25 15.46 12.28
C LEU A 85 -12.30 14.34 12.29
N CYS A 86 -11.94 13.21 11.68
CA CYS A 86 -12.78 12.05 11.41
C CYS A 86 -12.43 10.85 12.31
N ASP A 87 -12.05 11.09 13.57
CA ASP A 87 -11.88 10.04 14.57
C ASP A 87 -13.19 9.23 14.70
N HIS A 88 -13.14 7.97 14.27
CA HIS A 88 -14.29 7.07 14.22
C HIS A 88 -14.89 6.83 15.60
N SER A 89 -14.04 6.76 16.64
CA SER A 89 -14.42 6.52 18.04
C SER A 89 -15.30 7.64 18.59
N ARG A 90 -15.06 8.88 18.13
CA ARG A 90 -15.79 10.08 18.56
C ARG A 90 -16.91 10.49 17.62
N ARG A 91 -16.79 10.20 16.31
CA ARG A 91 -17.65 10.74 15.25
C ARG A 91 -17.88 9.72 14.13
N PRO A 92 -18.51 8.56 14.40
CA PRO A 92 -18.62 7.47 13.44
C PRO A 92 -19.39 7.84 12.16
N ILE A 93 -20.45 8.66 12.26
CA ILE A 93 -21.23 9.13 11.10
C ILE A 93 -20.41 10.08 10.23
N LEU A 94 -19.68 11.04 10.83
CA LEU A 94 -18.80 11.94 10.08
C LEU A 94 -17.67 11.16 9.40
N HIS A 95 -17.07 10.20 10.13
CA HIS A 95 -16.08 9.29 9.55
C HIS A 95 -16.66 8.56 8.34
N LEU A 96 -17.85 7.98 8.42
CA LEU A 96 -18.48 7.28 7.30
C LEU A 96 -18.71 8.20 6.10
N LEU A 97 -19.27 9.39 6.29
CA LEU A 97 -19.53 10.33 5.18
C LEU A 97 -18.24 10.83 4.52
N ILE A 98 -17.27 11.27 5.33
CA ILE A 98 -16.00 11.83 4.82
C ILE A 98 -15.11 10.74 4.22
N SER A 99 -15.04 9.53 4.80
CA SER A 99 -14.26 8.41 4.25
C SER A 99 -14.76 7.98 2.87
N ARG A 100 -16.08 7.95 2.66
CA ARG A 100 -16.69 7.62 1.36
C ARG A 100 -16.45 8.72 0.33
N LEU A 101 -16.67 9.99 0.69
CA LEU A 101 -16.37 11.14 -0.19
C LEU A 101 -14.87 11.24 -0.55
N TYR A 102 -13.98 11.06 0.43
CA TYR A 102 -12.53 10.96 0.25
C TYR A 102 -12.18 9.89 -0.78
N THR A 103 -12.79 8.71 -0.68
CA THR A 103 -12.52 7.59 -1.60
C THR A 103 -12.98 7.94 -3.01
N LEU A 104 -14.21 8.45 -3.17
CA LEU A 104 -14.74 8.85 -4.49
C LEU A 104 -13.83 9.87 -5.20
N ILE A 105 -13.37 10.89 -4.47
CA ILE A 105 -12.48 11.93 -5.03
C ILE A 105 -11.09 11.34 -5.31
N TYR A 106 -10.49 10.65 -4.33
CA TYR A 106 -9.11 10.20 -4.44
C TYR A 106 -8.94 9.08 -5.48
N CYS A 107 -9.94 8.23 -5.69
CA CYS A 107 -9.94 7.26 -6.79
C CYS A 107 -9.80 7.96 -8.15
N VAL A 108 -10.63 8.97 -8.45
CA VAL A 108 -10.54 9.75 -9.71
C VAL A 108 -9.18 10.44 -9.85
N CYS A 109 -8.66 11.00 -8.76
CA CYS A 109 -7.33 11.61 -8.71
C CYS A 109 -6.19 10.62 -9.04
N VAL A 110 -6.24 9.40 -8.50
CA VAL A 110 -5.23 8.36 -8.76
C VAL A 110 -5.27 7.89 -10.22
N VAL A 111 -6.46 7.67 -10.80
CA VAL A 111 -6.55 7.30 -12.23
C VAL A 111 -6.05 8.44 -13.13
N ASN A 112 -6.30 9.71 -12.76
CA ASN A 112 -5.71 10.88 -13.44
C ASN A 112 -4.17 10.86 -13.40
N HIS A 113 -3.57 10.56 -12.25
CA HIS A 113 -2.10 10.48 -12.14
C HIS A 113 -1.52 9.43 -13.10
N TRP A 114 -2.09 8.23 -13.08
CA TRP A 114 -1.65 7.14 -13.95
C TRP A 114 -1.84 7.47 -15.42
N ARG A 115 -3.02 8.01 -15.81
CA ARG A 115 -3.30 8.44 -17.18
C ARG A 115 -2.35 9.54 -17.66
N GLY A 116 -2.04 10.51 -16.80
CA GLY A 116 -1.09 11.57 -17.10
C GLY A 116 0.31 11.02 -17.40
N VAL A 117 0.86 10.18 -16.52
CA VAL A 117 2.20 9.59 -16.70
C VAL A 117 2.24 8.63 -17.89
N TRP A 118 1.20 7.82 -18.09
CA TRP A 118 1.09 6.87 -19.20
C TRP A 118 1.06 7.59 -20.56
N ASN A 119 0.19 8.60 -20.69
CA ASN A 119 0.07 9.35 -21.94
C ASN A 119 1.34 10.15 -22.27
N VAL A 120 2.07 10.67 -21.26
CA VAL A 120 3.39 11.29 -21.47
C VAL A 120 4.36 10.31 -22.13
N TRP A 121 4.41 9.05 -21.66
CA TRP A 121 5.22 8.02 -22.30
C TRP A 121 4.77 7.74 -23.74
N ASP A 122 3.47 7.52 -23.95
CA ASP A 122 2.94 7.20 -25.28
C ASP A 122 3.19 8.34 -26.29
N PHE A 123 3.16 9.60 -25.86
CA PHE A 123 3.51 10.75 -26.69
C PHE A 123 4.99 10.79 -27.10
N TYR A 124 5.91 10.70 -26.13
CA TYR A 124 7.34 10.92 -26.41
C TYR A 124 8.07 9.69 -26.93
N THR A 125 7.52 8.49 -26.75
CA THR A 125 8.20 7.23 -27.07
C THR A 125 7.37 6.28 -27.96
N GLY A 126 6.12 6.62 -28.25
CA GLY A 126 5.21 5.76 -29.01
C GLY A 126 4.86 4.46 -28.28
N THR A 127 4.02 3.62 -28.92
CA THR A 127 3.48 2.38 -28.35
C THR A 127 4.13 1.12 -28.92
N SER A 128 5.42 1.20 -29.31
CA SER A 128 6.17 0.04 -29.82
C SER A 128 6.59 -0.93 -28.71
N TRP A 129 6.91 -2.17 -29.06
CA TRP A 129 7.43 -3.14 -28.07
C TRP A 129 8.74 -2.67 -27.43
N GLN A 130 9.60 -1.95 -28.18
CA GLN A 130 10.84 -1.38 -27.66
C GLN A 130 10.54 -0.31 -26.60
N SER A 131 9.53 0.52 -26.85
CA SER A 131 9.06 1.52 -25.89
C SER A 131 8.49 0.86 -24.63
N GLY A 132 7.67 -0.18 -24.79
CA GLY A 132 7.17 -1.00 -23.69
C GLY A 132 8.31 -1.60 -22.84
N ALA A 133 9.23 -2.33 -23.49
CA ALA A 133 10.37 -2.96 -22.83
C ALA A 133 11.31 -1.96 -22.13
N THR A 134 11.55 -0.79 -22.74
CA THR A 134 12.39 0.27 -22.16
C THR A 134 11.73 0.88 -20.93
N SER A 135 10.44 1.21 -21.01
CA SER A 135 9.66 1.75 -19.90
C SER A 135 9.59 0.75 -18.73
N PHE A 136 9.33 -0.53 -19.03
CA PHE A 136 9.35 -1.61 -18.04
C PHE A 136 10.71 -1.74 -17.36
N GLY A 137 11.80 -1.84 -18.14
CA GLY A 137 13.15 -2.02 -17.61
C GLY A 137 13.62 -0.85 -16.75
N ILE A 138 13.37 0.39 -17.16
CA ILE A 138 13.70 1.60 -16.39
C ILE A 138 12.89 1.63 -15.09
N GLY A 139 11.57 1.39 -15.16
CA GLY A 139 10.70 1.36 -13.97
C GLY A 139 11.13 0.31 -12.96
N LEU A 140 11.38 -0.92 -13.43
CA LEU A 140 11.75 -2.06 -12.59
C LEU A 140 13.10 -1.83 -11.90
N LEU A 141 14.11 -1.39 -12.66
CA LEU A 141 15.45 -1.12 -12.13
C LEU A 141 15.45 0.04 -11.12
N ALA A 142 14.78 1.15 -11.43
CA ALA A 142 14.72 2.30 -10.54
C ALA A 142 13.93 2.00 -9.25
N LEU A 143 12.86 1.21 -9.33
CA LEU A 143 12.14 0.77 -8.13
C LEU A 143 12.95 -0.20 -7.28
N ALA A 144 13.65 -1.16 -7.88
CA ALA A 144 14.53 -2.07 -7.14
C ALA A 144 15.68 -1.30 -6.44
N LEU A 145 16.34 -0.37 -7.13
CA LEU A 145 17.39 0.48 -6.56
C LEU A 145 16.89 1.39 -5.42
N THR A 146 15.64 1.87 -5.51
CA THR A 146 15.01 2.68 -4.46
C THR A 146 14.27 1.85 -3.40
N ARG A 147 14.28 0.52 -3.51
CA ARG A 147 13.55 -0.43 -2.65
C ARG A 147 12.06 -0.09 -2.57
N GLY A 148 11.44 0.22 -3.71
CA GLY A 148 10.02 0.50 -3.87
C GLY A 148 9.30 -0.48 -4.80
N LEU A 149 9.88 -1.63 -5.14
CA LEU A 149 9.37 -2.55 -6.15
C LEU A 149 8.03 -3.17 -5.78
N LYS A 150 7.77 -3.55 -4.52
CA LYS A 150 6.45 -4.16 -4.18
C LYS A 150 5.25 -3.23 -4.42
N ASN A 151 5.47 -1.93 -4.60
CA ASN A 151 4.43 -0.96 -4.91
C ASN A 151 3.87 -1.12 -6.35
N ILE A 152 4.45 -2.01 -7.18
CA ILE A 152 3.84 -2.43 -8.45
C ILE A 152 2.66 -3.40 -8.27
N LEU A 153 2.46 -3.96 -7.08
CA LEU A 153 1.38 -4.92 -6.84
C LEU A 153 0.02 -4.23 -6.69
N ALA A 154 -0.99 -4.83 -7.31
CA ALA A 154 -2.39 -4.47 -7.19
C ALA A 154 -3.23 -5.74 -6.91
N PRO A 155 -4.56 -5.66 -6.73
CA PRO A 155 -5.43 -6.83 -6.80
C PRO A 155 -5.08 -7.68 -8.04
N PRO A 156 -4.88 -9.00 -7.92
CA PRO A 156 -5.33 -9.86 -6.83
C PRO A 156 -4.33 -10.08 -5.69
N PHE A 157 -3.16 -9.46 -5.69
CA PHE A 157 -2.12 -9.69 -4.67
C PHE A 157 -2.20 -8.74 -3.47
N LEU A 158 -2.98 -7.66 -3.60
CA LEU A 158 -3.19 -6.64 -2.59
C LEU A 158 -4.70 -6.36 -2.48
N VAL A 159 -5.28 -6.47 -1.28
CA VAL A 159 -6.66 -6.05 -1.00
C VAL A 159 -6.62 -5.23 0.28
N VAL A 160 -7.16 -4.01 0.24
CA VAL A 160 -7.14 -3.07 1.36
C VAL A 160 -8.56 -2.94 1.92
N PRO A 161 -8.85 -3.50 3.12
CA PRO A 161 -10.13 -3.31 3.78
C PRO A 161 -10.36 -1.84 4.16
N ASP A 162 -11.62 -1.41 4.12
CA ASP A 162 -12.11 -0.09 4.52
C ASP A 162 -12.18 0.06 6.04
N HIS A 163 -11.09 -0.25 6.73
CA HIS A 163 -11.03 -0.20 8.19
C HIS A 163 -10.86 1.26 8.69
N PRO A 164 -11.55 1.69 9.76
CA PRO A 164 -11.46 3.06 10.23
C PRO A 164 -10.06 3.50 10.69
N VAL A 165 -9.31 2.59 11.35
CA VAL A 165 -7.92 2.86 11.77
C VAL A 165 -7.03 2.86 10.54
N GLY A 166 -6.35 3.99 10.29
CA GLY A 166 -5.49 4.18 9.13
C GLY A 166 -6.22 4.51 7.82
N TYR A 167 -7.54 4.76 7.84
CA TYR A 167 -8.33 4.99 6.62
C TYR A 167 -7.74 6.09 5.72
N PHE A 168 -7.37 7.23 6.31
CA PHE A 168 -6.83 8.39 5.60
C PHE A 168 -5.29 8.38 5.46
N SER A 169 -4.61 7.32 5.93
CA SER A 169 -3.15 7.27 5.92
C SER A 169 -2.62 7.10 4.50
N VAL A 170 -1.68 7.98 4.12
CA VAL A 170 -0.93 7.89 2.86
C VAL A 170 0.54 7.72 3.24
N PRO A 171 1.05 6.47 3.29
CA PRO A 171 2.42 6.21 3.73
C PRO A 171 3.42 6.75 2.70
N THR A 172 4.47 7.42 3.17
CA THR A 172 5.59 7.83 2.33
C THR A 172 6.69 6.77 2.34
N LEU A 173 7.49 6.69 1.28
CA LEU A 173 8.47 5.61 1.08
C LEU A 173 9.48 5.55 2.22
N PHE A 174 10.01 6.69 2.65
CA PHE A 174 11.01 6.80 3.72
C PHE A 174 10.40 6.96 5.12
N GLN A 175 9.07 7.12 5.22
CA GLN A 175 8.31 7.33 6.47
C GLN A 175 8.88 8.47 7.33
N ALA A 176 9.29 9.57 6.70
CA ALA A 176 9.90 10.70 7.38
C ALA A 176 8.99 11.35 8.45
N GLU A 177 9.59 11.69 9.60
CA GLU A 177 8.90 12.33 10.73
C GLU A 177 8.31 13.70 10.32
N LYS A 178 7.02 13.92 10.62
CA LYS A 178 6.32 15.18 10.30
C LYS A 178 6.91 16.41 10.99
N GLU A 179 7.55 16.23 12.14
CA GLU A 179 8.28 17.26 12.88
C GLU A 179 9.46 17.82 12.06
N ARG A 180 10.01 17.02 11.14
CA ARG A 180 11.07 17.42 10.20
C ARG A 180 10.45 17.85 8.87
N CYS A 181 9.66 18.92 8.88
CA CYS A 181 8.83 19.37 7.75
C CYS A 181 9.51 19.31 6.37
N GLY A 182 10.79 19.73 6.25
CA GLY A 182 11.53 19.68 4.99
C GLY A 182 11.80 18.26 4.48
N TYR A 183 12.16 17.33 5.37
CA TYR A 183 12.35 15.91 5.02
C TYR A 183 11.01 15.24 4.71
N PHE A 184 9.96 15.53 5.48
CA PHE A 184 8.61 15.02 5.20
C PHE A 184 8.06 15.51 3.85
N LEU A 185 8.31 16.77 3.49
CA LEU A 185 7.93 17.31 2.18
C LEU A 185 8.72 16.64 1.05
N LEU A 186 10.04 16.46 1.21
CA LEU A 186 10.87 15.79 0.22
C LEU A 186 10.47 14.32 0.02
N ASP A 187 10.21 13.57 1.10
CA ASP A 187 9.72 12.19 1.07
C ASP A 187 8.32 12.11 0.44
N THR A 188 7.45 13.07 0.72
CA THR A 188 6.13 13.21 0.07
C THR A 188 6.26 13.41 -1.45
N VAL A 189 7.11 14.34 -1.88
CA VAL A 189 7.37 14.60 -3.32
C VAL A 189 8.00 13.37 -3.99
N PHE A 190 8.97 12.73 -3.35
CA PHE A 190 9.62 11.52 -3.88
C PHE A 190 8.63 10.34 -3.98
N THR A 191 7.77 10.17 -2.98
CA THR A 191 6.73 9.14 -2.96
C THR A 191 5.74 9.36 -4.11
N VAL A 192 5.14 10.55 -4.20
CA VAL A 192 4.08 10.84 -5.17
C VAL A 192 4.63 10.92 -6.58
N VAL A 193 5.67 11.73 -6.81
CA VAL A 193 6.17 12.03 -8.16
C VAL A 193 7.09 10.92 -8.67
N VAL A 194 8.11 10.52 -7.91
CA VAL A 194 9.11 9.55 -8.39
C VAL A 194 8.57 8.13 -8.29
N THR A 195 8.23 7.67 -7.07
CA THR A 195 7.82 6.27 -6.85
C THR A 195 6.50 5.98 -7.57
N GLY A 196 5.51 6.89 -7.46
CA GLY A 196 4.24 6.80 -8.17
C GLY A 196 4.40 6.72 -9.69
N SER A 197 5.22 7.57 -10.31
CA SER A 197 5.46 7.51 -11.75
C SER A 197 6.19 6.22 -12.17
N LEU A 198 7.21 5.79 -11.43
CA LEU A 198 7.95 4.56 -11.76
C LEU A 198 7.07 3.31 -11.72
N VAL A 199 6.08 3.24 -10.82
CA VAL A 199 5.06 2.17 -10.85
C VAL A 199 4.29 2.19 -12.17
N VAL A 200 3.86 3.38 -12.64
CA VAL A 200 3.21 3.51 -13.95
C VAL A 200 4.14 3.06 -15.09
N PHE A 201 5.45 3.33 -15.03
CA PHE A 201 6.40 2.89 -16.06
C PHE A 201 6.45 1.35 -16.16
N VAL A 202 6.44 0.65 -15.03
CA VAL A 202 6.39 -0.83 -15.01
C VAL A 202 5.08 -1.34 -15.60
N TRP A 203 3.94 -0.79 -15.16
CA TRP A 203 2.62 -1.18 -15.64
C TRP A 203 2.42 -0.91 -17.14
N ARG A 204 2.68 0.32 -17.57
CA ARG A 204 2.61 0.76 -18.96
C ARG A 204 3.57 -0.03 -19.83
N GLY A 205 4.81 -0.21 -19.37
CA GLY A 205 5.84 -0.94 -20.10
C GLY A 205 5.45 -2.38 -20.41
N ALA A 206 4.98 -3.11 -19.39
CA ALA A 206 4.50 -4.48 -19.56
C ALA A 206 3.24 -4.54 -20.42
N TRP A 207 2.28 -3.62 -20.24
CA TRP A 207 1.04 -3.60 -21.01
C TRP A 207 1.30 -3.36 -22.50
N VAL A 208 2.08 -2.33 -22.86
CA VAL A 208 2.44 -2.01 -24.25
C VAL A 208 3.27 -3.13 -24.88
N PHE A 209 4.15 -3.78 -24.12
CA PHE A 209 4.88 -4.97 -24.58
C PHE A 209 3.94 -6.14 -24.87
N LEU A 210 2.95 -6.40 -24.01
CA LEU A 210 1.93 -7.44 -24.22
C LEU A 210 1.01 -7.12 -25.41
N ASP A 211 0.62 -5.86 -25.61
CA ASP A 211 -0.17 -5.44 -26.77
C ASP A 211 0.57 -5.71 -28.09
N ALA A 212 1.89 -5.52 -28.12
CA ALA A 212 2.71 -5.76 -29.31
C ALA A 212 3.05 -7.25 -29.56
N MET A 213 3.04 -8.09 -28.52
CA MET A 213 3.53 -9.48 -28.58
C MET A 213 2.43 -10.55 -28.51
N LEU A 214 1.38 -10.34 -27.72
CA LEU A 214 0.38 -11.36 -27.43
C LEU A 214 -0.80 -11.25 -28.41
N PHE A 215 -0.73 -12.01 -29.51
CA PHE A 215 -1.75 -12.01 -30.58
C PHE A 215 -2.09 -10.59 -31.10
N PRO A 216 -1.10 -9.78 -31.55
CA PRO A 216 -1.29 -8.34 -31.81
C PRO A 216 -2.34 -8.02 -32.87
N THR A 217 -2.61 -8.95 -33.80
CA THR A 217 -3.64 -8.79 -34.85
C THR A 217 -5.02 -9.33 -34.47
N GLN A 218 -5.17 -10.00 -33.32
CA GLN A 218 -6.40 -10.70 -32.95
C GLN A 218 -6.81 -10.40 -31.50
N ILE A 219 -7.50 -9.28 -31.30
CA ILE A 219 -7.83 -8.73 -29.98
C ILE A 219 -8.57 -9.71 -29.05
N ILE A 220 -9.44 -10.58 -29.58
CA ILE A 220 -10.18 -11.58 -28.79
C ILE A 220 -9.23 -12.64 -28.20
N TYR A 221 -8.33 -13.19 -29.02
CA TYR A 221 -7.32 -14.14 -28.54
C TYR A 221 -6.28 -13.46 -27.65
N SER A 222 -6.00 -12.17 -27.88
CA SER A 222 -5.14 -11.37 -27.01
C SER A 222 -5.74 -11.18 -25.61
N ALA A 223 -7.05 -10.88 -25.53
CA ALA A 223 -7.77 -10.72 -24.28
C ALA A 223 -7.86 -12.04 -23.49
N TRP A 224 -8.31 -13.12 -24.13
CA TRP A 224 -8.40 -14.44 -23.52
C TRP A 224 -7.02 -15.04 -23.20
N GLY A 225 -6.01 -14.78 -24.03
CA GLY A 225 -4.62 -15.16 -23.77
C GLY A 225 -4.07 -14.48 -22.53
N SER A 226 -4.27 -13.16 -22.37
CA SER A 226 -3.90 -12.45 -21.15
C SER A 226 -4.67 -12.97 -19.94
N MET A 227 -5.97 -13.27 -20.05
CA MET A 227 -6.70 -13.91 -18.95
C MET A 227 -6.11 -15.27 -18.59
N ALA A 228 -5.86 -16.15 -19.56
CA ALA A 228 -5.34 -17.49 -19.30
C ALA A 228 -3.94 -17.45 -18.63
N VAL A 229 -3.03 -16.63 -19.17
CA VAL A 229 -1.69 -16.44 -18.58
C VAL A 229 -1.78 -15.79 -17.20
N GLY A 230 -2.55 -14.71 -17.07
CA GLY A 230 -2.69 -13.96 -15.82
C GLY A 230 -3.27 -14.80 -14.70
N MET A 231 -4.34 -15.53 -14.97
CA MET A 231 -4.98 -16.44 -14.00
C MET A 231 -4.05 -17.60 -13.63
N THR A 232 -3.35 -18.20 -14.60
CA THR A 232 -2.41 -19.29 -14.33
C THR A 232 -1.25 -18.84 -13.46
N VAL A 233 -0.56 -17.76 -13.82
CA VAL A 233 0.54 -17.19 -13.03
C VAL A 233 0.05 -16.76 -11.64
N THR A 234 -1.15 -16.17 -11.55
CA THR A 234 -1.73 -15.78 -10.26
C THR A 234 -1.96 -16.98 -9.35
N MET A 235 -2.62 -18.04 -9.83
CA MET A 235 -2.83 -19.25 -9.02
C MET A 235 -1.51 -19.89 -8.61
N LEU A 236 -0.54 -19.97 -9.52
CA LEU A 236 0.79 -20.49 -9.22
C LEU A 236 1.52 -19.64 -8.18
N SER A 237 1.42 -18.31 -8.20
CA SER A 237 1.98 -17.44 -7.16
C SER A 237 1.30 -17.67 -5.80
N PHE A 238 -0.03 -17.78 -5.73
CA PHE A 238 -0.72 -18.10 -4.47
C PHE A 238 -0.33 -19.47 -3.90
N LEU A 239 -0.11 -20.47 -4.75
CA LEU A 239 0.42 -21.78 -4.35
C LEU A 239 1.89 -21.71 -3.94
N ALA A 240 2.73 -20.98 -4.69
CA ALA A 240 4.14 -20.79 -4.40
C ALA A 240 4.34 -20.10 -3.05
N GLN A 241 3.48 -19.13 -2.68
CA GLN A 241 3.48 -18.51 -1.36
C GLN A 241 3.45 -19.54 -0.22
N LEU A 242 2.67 -20.62 -0.36
CA LEU A 242 2.56 -21.68 0.66
C LEU A 242 3.88 -22.42 0.89
N MET A 243 4.73 -22.49 -0.14
CA MET A 243 6.05 -23.14 -0.11
C MET A 243 7.17 -22.16 0.26
N ILE A 244 7.11 -20.92 -0.24
CA ILE A 244 8.13 -19.90 0.00
C ILE A 244 8.05 -19.39 1.45
N VAL A 245 6.86 -19.15 2.00
CA VAL A 245 6.69 -18.58 3.36
C VAL A 245 7.40 -19.37 4.46
N PRO A 246 7.30 -20.72 4.54
CA PRO A 246 8.10 -21.51 5.48
C PRO A 246 9.62 -21.33 5.30
N CYS A 247 10.11 -21.39 4.05
CA CYS A 247 11.54 -21.25 3.74
C CYS A 247 12.08 -19.85 4.08
N PHE A 248 11.28 -18.82 3.81
CA PHE A 248 11.65 -17.42 4.04
C PHE A 248 11.68 -17.01 5.50
N ARG A 249 11.04 -17.78 6.39
CA ARG A 249 10.94 -17.48 7.82
C ARG A 249 12.30 -17.33 8.49
N HIS A 250 13.30 -18.06 8.02
CA HIS A 250 14.65 -18.09 8.58
C HIS A 250 15.62 -17.14 7.86
N ILE A 251 15.15 -16.37 6.87
CA ILE A 251 15.98 -15.42 6.12
C ILE A 251 16.00 -14.06 6.83
N HIS A 252 17.20 -13.67 7.29
CA HIS A 252 17.44 -12.39 7.95
C HIS A 252 17.41 -11.20 6.99
N LYS A 253 17.35 -9.97 7.52
CA LYS A 253 17.43 -8.72 6.74
C LYS A 253 18.77 -8.65 5.99
N GLY A 254 18.71 -8.41 4.68
CA GLY A 254 19.91 -8.28 3.82
C GLY A 254 19.55 -8.19 2.34
N LEU A 255 20.55 -7.91 1.49
CA LEU A 255 20.33 -7.72 0.05
C LEU A 255 19.74 -8.96 -0.64
N GLY A 256 20.23 -10.16 -0.32
CA GLY A 256 19.70 -11.41 -0.88
C GLY A 256 18.23 -11.65 -0.56
N LYS A 257 17.76 -11.21 0.61
CA LYS A 257 16.33 -11.23 0.96
C LYS A 257 15.52 -10.32 0.02
N ILE A 258 15.97 -9.08 -0.14
CA ILE A 258 15.31 -8.08 -0.99
C ILE A 258 15.26 -8.58 -2.44
N LEU A 259 16.37 -9.11 -2.98
CA LEU A 259 16.40 -9.64 -4.36
C LEU A 259 15.39 -10.78 -4.60
N ILE A 260 15.15 -11.65 -3.62
CA ILE A 260 14.16 -12.72 -3.76
C ILE A 260 12.73 -12.20 -3.54
N GLU A 261 12.50 -11.26 -2.62
CA GLU A 261 11.22 -10.53 -2.50
C GLU A 261 10.88 -9.86 -3.84
N ASP A 262 11.83 -9.14 -4.43
CA ASP A 262 11.69 -8.39 -5.67
C ASP A 262 11.45 -9.29 -6.89
N ALA A 263 12.20 -10.39 -7.01
CA ALA A 263 11.97 -11.39 -8.06
C ALA A 263 10.57 -12.01 -7.94
N TYR A 264 10.13 -12.33 -6.72
CA TYR A 264 8.79 -12.87 -6.47
C TYR A 264 7.68 -11.86 -6.78
N HIS A 265 7.84 -10.59 -6.36
CA HIS A 265 6.93 -9.50 -6.70
C HIS A 265 6.83 -9.26 -8.21
N THR A 266 7.94 -9.38 -8.93
CA THR A 266 7.97 -9.27 -10.40
C THR A 266 7.15 -10.38 -11.06
N ILE A 267 7.27 -11.64 -10.60
CA ILE A 267 6.46 -12.76 -11.10
C ILE A 267 4.96 -12.52 -10.81
N CYS A 268 4.63 -12.06 -9.61
CA CYS A 268 3.25 -11.74 -9.23
C CYS A 268 2.69 -10.61 -10.09
N PHE A 269 3.48 -9.55 -10.33
CA PHE A 269 3.12 -8.47 -11.23
C PHE A 269 2.81 -8.95 -12.66
N LEU A 270 3.60 -9.87 -13.23
CA LEU A 270 3.33 -10.44 -14.56
C LEU A 270 1.98 -11.17 -14.63
N GLY A 271 1.56 -11.82 -13.54
CA GLY A 271 0.20 -12.36 -13.40
C GLY A 271 -0.85 -11.25 -13.29
N CYS A 272 -0.61 -10.27 -12.43
CA CYS A 272 -1.50 -9.15 -12.14
C CYS A 272 -1.82 -8.33 -13.40
N VAL A 273 -0.81 -7.85 -14.13
CA VAL A 273 -0.99 -7.04 -15.34
C VAL A 273 -1.74 -7.80 -16.43
N ASN A 274 -1.55 -9.12 -16.54
CA ASN A 274 -2.27 -9.96 -17.48
C ASN A 274 -3.75 -10.19 -17.07
N VAL A 275 -4.05 -10.36 -15.78
CA VAL A 275 -5.45 -10.38 -15.30
C VAL A 275 -6.13 -9.04 -15.59
N TRP A 276 -5.47 -7.92 -15.29
CA TRP A 276 -6.01 -6.58 -15.54
C TRP A 276 -6.26 -6.33 -17.03
N ARG A 277 -5.25 -6.58 -17.88
CA ARG A 277 -5.34 -6.46 -19.34
C ARG A 277 -6.43 -7.35 -19.93
N GLY A 278 -6.51 -8.60 -19.47
CA GLY A 278 -7.53 -9.54 -19.89
C GLY A 278 -8.95 -9.08 -19.54
N VAL A 279 -9.22 -8.75 -18.27
CA VAL A 279 -10.55 -8.26 -17.84
C VAL A 279 -10.91 -6.97 -18.59
N TRP A 280 -9.97 -6.03 -18.72
CA TRP A 280 -10.18 -4.75 -19.41
C TRP A 280 -10.58 -4.94 -20.88
N PHE A 281 -9.89 -5.81 -21.63
CA PHE A 281 -10.25 -6.08 -23.02
C PHE A 281 -11.53 -6.90 -23.16
N LEU A 282 -11.79 -7.88 -22.27
CA LEU A 282 -13.06 -8.61 -22.28
C LEU A 282 -14.27 -7.67 -22.05
N LEU A 283 -14.13 -6.67 -21.18
CA LEU A 283 -15.15 -5.62 -21.02
C LEU A 283 -15.35 -4.81 -22.30
N ASN A 284 -14.25 -4.37 -22.94
CA ASN A 284 -14.33 -3.61 -24.19
C ASN A 284 -14.97 -4.41 -25.35
N ILE A 285 -14.78 -5.74 -25.38
CA ILE A 285 -15.31 -6.61 -26.44
C ILE A 285 -16.77 -7.00 -26.18
N TYR A 286 -17.13 -7.37 -24.95
CA TYR A 286 -18.41 -8.02 -24.65
C TYR A 286 -19.41 -7.15 -23.87
N LEU A 287 -18.99 -6.15 -23.09
CA LEU A 287 -19.90 -5.35 -22.28
C LEU A 287 -20.37 -4.10 -23.04
N MET A 288 -21.51 -4.21 -23.71
CA MET A 288 -22.18 -3.12 -24.44
C MET A 288 -21.23 -2.35 -25.40
N PRO A 289 -20.57 -3.04 -26.37
CA PRO A 289 -19.58 -2.41 -27.24
C PRO A 289 -20.12 -1.20 -28.01
N GLU A 290 -21.37 -1.29 -28.51
CA GLU A 290 -22.07 -0.21 -29.23
C GLU A 290 -22.40 1.03 -28.37
N LEU A 291 -22.41 0.88 -27.04
CA LEU A 291 -22.75 1.93 -26.07
C LEU A 291 -21.61 2.15 -25.09
N GLN A 292 -20.40 2.32 -25.62
CA GLN A 292 -19.17 2.37 -24.84
C GLN A 292 -19.24 3.35 -23.66
N THR A 293 -19.73 4.58 -23.84
CA THR A 293 -19.90 5.55 -22.74
C THR A 293 -20.78 5.03 -21.60
N VAL A 294 -21.88 4.33 -21.91
CA VAL A 294 -22.76 3.69 -20.91
C VAL A 294 -22.04 2.54 -20.22
N SER A 295 -21.29 1.74 -20.97
CA SER A 295 -20.40 0.70 -20.43
C SER A 295 -19.37 1.27 -19.46
N ASN A 296 -18.77 2.42 -19.78
CA ASN A 296 -17.77 3.11 -18.96
C ASN A 296 -18.38 3.63 -17.65
N PHE A 297 -19.54 4.28 -17.70
CA PHE A 297 -20.28 4.70 -16.49
C PHE A 297 -20.72 3.49 -15.64
N LEU A 298 -21.27 2.45 -16.26
CA LEU A 298 -21.72 1.25 -15.54
C LEU A 298 -20.56 0.58 -14.80
N THR A 299 -19.43 0.38 -15.48
CA THR A 299 -18.23 -0.24 -14.86
C THR A 299 -17.61 0.62 -13.77
N ALA A 300 -17.52 1.95 -13.97
CA ALA A 300 -17.07 2.87 -12.93
C ALA A 300 -17.96 2.83 -11.68
N ILE A 301 -19.28 2.96 -11.85
CA ILE A 301 -20.24 3.02 -10.74
C ILE A 301 -20.36 1.65 -10.05
N ALA A 302 -20.49 0.56 -10.80
CA ALA A 302 -20.62 -0.78 -10.24
C ALA A 302 -19.36 -1.22 -9.50
N GLY A 303 -18.17 -1.00 -10.08
CA GLY A 303 -16.90 -1.28 -9.41
C GLY A 303 -16.79 -0.52 -8.08
N GLN A 304 -17.09 0.78 -8.09
CA GLN A 304 -17.01 1.60 -6.89
C GLN A 304 -18.01 1.19 -5.79
N ILE A 305 -19.30 1.03 -6.13
CA ILE A 305 -20.36 0.74 -5.17
C ILE A 305 -20.20 -0.67 -4.60
N VAL A 306 -19.95 -1.67 -5.45
CA VAL A 306 -19.84 -3.06 -4.97
C VAL A 306 -18.61 -3.24 -4.08
N LEU A 307 -17.48 -2.59 -4.38
CA LEU A 307 -16.32 -2.60 -3.46
C LEU A 307 -16.59 -1.85 -2.15
N MET A 308 -17.38 -0.76 -2.17
CA MET A 308 -17.84 -0.12 -0.92
C MET A 308 -18.75 -1.02 -0.09
N CYS A 309 -19.66 -1.77 -0.72
CA CYS A 309 -20.51 -2.77 -0.05
C CYS A 309 -19.67 -3.92 0.55
N PHE A 310 -18.59 -4.33 -0.11
CA PHE A 310 -17.63 -5.29 0.44
C PHE A 310 -16.65 -4.68 1.46
N TYR A 311 -16.68 -3.38 1.75
CA TYR A 311 -15.68 -2.69 2.58
C TYR A 311 -14.25 -2.92 2.08
N THR A 312 -14.02 -2.78 0.78
CA THR A 312 -12.71 -2.93 0.12
C THR A 312 -12.42 -1.83 -0.91
N ALA A 313 -13.16 -0.72 -0.89
CA ALA A 313 -13.02 0.38 -1.85
C ALA A 313 -11.63 1.03 -1.84
N ASN A 314 -10.91 1.00 -0.72
CA ASN A 314 -9.50 1.42 -0.67
C ASN A 314 -8.57 0.57 -1.56
N SER A 315 -8.98 -0.62 -2.02
CA SER A 315 -8.22 -1.44 -2.97
C SER A 315 -8.16 -0.84 -4.38
N ILE A 316 -8.99 0.17 -4.68
CA ILE A 316 -8.91 0.97 -5.90
C ILE A 316 -7.72 1.95 -5.83
N LEU A 317 -7.37 2.41 -4.61
CA LEU A 317 -6.40 3.47 -4.38
C LEU A 317 -4.96 2.95 -4.42
N VAL A 318 -4.16 3.48 -5.34
CA VAL A 318 -2.70 3.41 -5.27
C VAL A 318 -2.23 4.53 -4.34
N ARG A 319 -2.31 4.28 -3.03
CA ARG A 319 -2.02 5.26 -1.97
C ARG A 319 -0.64 5.10 -1.36
N GLY A 320 0.21 6.10 -1.55
CA GLY A 320 1.54 6.15 -0.95
C GLY A 320 2.52 5.13 -1.52
N ALA A 321 3.60 4.86 -0.79
CA ALA A 321 4.55 3.80 -1.08
C ALA A 321 5.08 3.16 0.20
N VAL A 322 5.61 1.95 0.08
CA VAL A 322 6.20 1.20 1.19
C VAL A 322 7.51 0.55 0.73
N MET A 323 8.54 0.65 1.57
CA MET A 323 9.88 0.13 1.27
C MET A 323 9.97 -1.41 1.35
N ASP A 324 10.71 -2.02 0.42
CA ASP A 324 11.02 -3.46 0.37
C ASP A 324 12.02 -3.87 1.46
N GLY A 325 11.97 -5.10 1.97
CA GLY A 325 12.81 -5.55 3.08
C GLY A 325 12.62 -4.82 4.42
N ALA A 326 11.72 -3.84 4.51
CA ALA A 326 11.39 -3.16 5.78
C ALA A 326 10.68 -4.09 6.78
N GLY A 327 9.95 -5.10 6.27
CA GLY A 327 9.28 -6.10 7.07
C GLY A 327 10.21 -7.19 7.60
N GLU A 328 10.03 -7.58 8.85
CA GLU A 328 10.77 -8.69 9.47
C GLU A 328 10.21 -10.06 9.05
N GLY A 329 11.09 -11.06 8.95
CA GLY A 329 10.71 -12.42 8.53
C GLY A 329 9.94 -12.44 7.20
N THR A 330 8.81 -13.14 7.18
CA THR A 330 8.00 -13.38 5.98
C THR A 330 7.13 -12.19 5.54
N LYS A 331 7.12 -11.08 6.29
CA LYS A 331 6.21 -9.93 6.03
C LYS A 331 6.36 -9.29 4.66
N GLY A 332 7.49 -9.48 3.97
CA GLY A 332 7.71 -8.94 2.63
C GLY A 332 7.17 -9.81 1.48
N ILE A 333 6.81 -11.08 1.70
CA ILE A 333 6.30 -12.00 0.66
C ILE A 333 4.84 -12.45 0.87
N VAL A 334 4.25 -12.14 2.03
CA VAL A 334 2.87 -12.53 2.34
C VAL A 334 1.92 -11.50 1.74
N PHE A 335 1.07 -11.93 0.82
CA PHE A 335 0.05 -11.12 0.18
C PHE A 335 -0.98 -10.62 1.21
N PRO A 336 -1.17 -9.30 1.35
CA PRO A 336 -2.21 -8.72 2.20
C PRO A 336 -3.59 -8.86 1.52
N THR A 337 -4.11 -10.08 1.47
CA THR A 337 -5.44 -10.41 0.92
C THR A 337 -6.40 -10.92 1.99
N HIS A 338 -6.12 -10.61 3.26
CA HIS A 338 -6.68 -11.27 4.44
C HIS A 338 -8.14 -10.91 4.78
N TYR A 339 -9.03 -10.77 3.80
CA TYR A 339 -10.37 -10.19 3.94
C TYR A 339 -11.24 -10.85 5.04
N LEU A 340 -11.61 -12.12 4.90
CA LEU A 340 -12.41 -12.87 5.87
C LEU A 340 -11.64 -13.09 7.17
N ARG A 341 -10.32 -13.35 7.06
CA ARG A 341 -9.44 -13.53 8.23
C ARG A 341 -9.37 -12.26 9.09
N PHE A 342 -9.45 -11.08 8.48
CA PHE A 342 -9.46 -9.78 9.15
C PHE A 342 -10.73 -9.59 9.97
N PHE A 343 -11.91 -9.72 9.34
CA PHE A 343 -13.18 -9.62 10.05
C PHE A 343 -13.33 -10.70 11.15
N TYR A 344 -12.87 -11.93 10.90
CA TYR A 344 -12.87 -13.00 11.90
C TYR A 344 -11.96 -12.68 13.11
N LYS A 345 -10.76 -12.15 12.88
CA LYS A 345 -9.85 -11.73 13.95
C LYS A 345 -10.44 -10.57 14.76
N ASN A 346 -10.97 -9.54 14.09
CA ASN A 346 -11.54 -8.37 14.77
C ASN A 346 -12.73 -8.76 15.65
N LYS A 347 -13.66 -9.57 15.12
CA LYS A 347 -14.79 -10.09 15.91
C LYS A 347 -14.33 -10.86 17.15
N LYS A 348 -13.29 -11.71 17.03
CA LYS A 348 -12.71 -12.41 18.18
C LYS A 348 -12.07 -11.48 19.21
N LEU A 349 -11.40 -10.41 18.77
CA LEU A 349 -10.84 -9.40 19.66
C LEU A 349 -11.94 -8.64 20.41
N GLU A 350 -13.03 -8.27 19.73
CA GLU A 350 -14.22 -7.65 20.36
C GLU A 350 -14.89 -8.58 21.38
N GLU A 351 -15.03 -9.88 21.06
CA GLU A 351 -15.57 -10.89 21.97
C GLU A 351 -14.67 -11.05 23.22
N GLN A 352 -13.35 -11.13 23.04
CA GLN A 352 -12.39 -11.22 24.15
C GLN A 352 -12.37 -9.97 25.03
N GLN A 353 -12.36 -8.77 24.42
CA GLN A 353 -12.44 -7.49 25.14
C GLN A 353 -13.73 -7.39 25.95
N ARG A 354 -14.87 -7.80 25.36
CA ARG A 354 -16.15 -7.87 26.06
C ARG A 354 -16.07 -8.80 27.26
N SER A 355 -15.64 -10.05 27.09
CA SER A 355 -15.49 -11.01 28.20
C SER A 355 -14.57 -10.50 29.32
N ASN A 356 -13.46 -9.84 28.97
CA ASN A 356 -12.55 -9.25 29.96
C ASN A 356 -13.22 -8.14 30.77
N MET A 357 -14.07 -7.30 30.15
CA MET A 357 -14.85 -6.29 30.87
C MET A 357 -15.89 -6.90 31.81
N TRP A 358 -16.59 -7.98 31.41
CA TRP A 358 -17.51 -8.69 32.31
C TRP A 358 -16.78 -9.26 33.54
N MET A 359 -15.64 -9.92 33.34
CA MET A 359 -14.82 -10.46 34.44
C MET A 359 -14.28 -9.37 35.37
N GLN A 360 -13.93 -8.19 34.85
CA GLN A 360 -13.53 -7.04 35.67
C GLN A 360 -14.71 -6.39 36.41
N GLY A 361 -15.90 -6.40 35.82
CA GLY A 361 -17.14 -5.93 36.46
C GLY A 361 -17.58 -6.79 37.63
N GLU A 362 -17.52 -8.12 37.51
CA GLU A 362 -17.90 -9.06 38.58
C GLU A 362 -16.92 -9.04 39.77
N GLY A 363 -15.64 -8.72 39.54
CA GLY A 363 -14.68 -8.46 40.62
C GLY A 363 -14.86 -7.11 41.33
N GLY A 364 -15.74 -6.24 40.83
CA GLY A 364 -15.82 -4.82 41.19
C GLY A 364 -16.91 -4.42 42.18
N GLN A 365 -17.66 -5.35 42.78
CA GLN A 365 -18.81 -5.00 43.63
C GLN A 365 -18.47 -4.71 45.11
N LYS A 366 -17.45 -3.88 45.36
CA LYS A 366 -17.25 -3.16 46.63
C LYS A 366 -16.25 -2.00 46.49
N ILE A 367 -16.75 -0.80 46.18
CA ILE A 367 -16.40 0.49 46.78
C ILE A 367 -17.38 1.53 46.23
N SER A 368 -18.08 2.23 47.12
CA SER A 368 -19.00 3.31 46.80
C SER A 368 -18.24 4.63 46.64
N GLY A 369 -18.52 5.41 45.59
CA GLY A 369 -18.19 6.84 45.60
C GLY A 369 -17.88 7.50 44.26
N ILE A 370 -18.87 8.21 43.74
CA ILE A 370 -18.73 9.44 42.92
C ILE A 370 -18.14 9.30 41.50
N SER A 371 -18.95 9.83 40.57
CA SER A 371 -18.80 9.89 39.11
C SER A 371 -17.52 10.54 38.56
N ALA A 372 -16.91 9.88 37.56
CA ALA A 372 -16.23 10.53 36.43
C ALA A 372 -16.20 9.57 35.21
N PRO A 373 -16.36 10.04 33.95
CA PRO A 373 -16.23 9.20 32.76
C PRO A 373 -14.76 8.88 32.47
N LEU A 374 -14.39 7.59 32.47
CA LEU A 374 -12.99 7.15 32.61
C LEU A 374 -12.33 6.62 31.32
N GLU A 375 -12.80 7.03 30.13
CA GLU A 375 -12.18 6.62 28.85
C GLU A 375 -10.83 7.30 28.56
N ALA A 376 -10.50 8.40 29.25
CA ALA A 376 -9.29 9.17 28.96
C ALA A 376 -7.98 8.51 29.43
N THR A 377 -8.02 7.58 30.40
CA THR A 377 -6.83 7.17 31.16
C THR A 377 -6.13 5.90 30.62
N VAL A 378 -6.79 5.10 29.78
CA VAL A 378 -6.24 3.80 29.31
C VAL A 378 -5.46 3.94 27.98
N VAL A 379 -5.71 4.99 27.19
CA VAL A 379 -5.07 5.24 25.89
C VAL A 379 -3.53 5.32 25.99
N GLY A 380 -2.98 5.76 27.13
CA GLY A 380 -1.55 5.97 27.32
C GLY A 380 -0.67 4.73 27.43
N LYS A 381 -1.23 3.51 27.55
CA LYS A 381 -0.44 2.26 27.72
C LYS A 381 -0.65 1.20 26.63
N ALA A 382 -1.49 1.48 25.63
CA ALA A 382 -1.78 0.55 24.53
C ALA A 382 -0.85 0.74 23.29
N ASN A 383 0.23 1.52 23.41
CA ASN A 383 1.19 1.80 22.32
C ASN A 383 2.16 0.63 22.02
N GLY A 384 1.66 -0.61 22.08
CA GLY A 384 2.33 -1.77 21.50
C GLY A 384 2.13 -1.78 19.99
N VAL A 385 3.10 -1.20 19.26
CA VAL A 385 3.25 -1.11 17.80
C VAL A 385 2.24 -1.92 16.96
N TYR A 386 1.06 -1.34 16.72
CA TYR A 386 0.20 -1.74 15.61
C TYR A 386 0.80 -1.19 14.31
N ASP A 387 0.90 -2.00 13.25
CA ASP A 387 1.21 -1.48 11.91
C ASP A 387 0.03 -0.60 11.46
N MET A 388 0.25 0.71 11.43
CA MET A 388 -0.75 1.78 11.25
C MET A 388 -1.53 1.75 9.90
N ARG A 389 -1.37 0.68 9.13
CA ARG A 389 -1.83 0.53 7.74
C ARG A 389 -2.93 -0.53 7.56
N GLY A 390 -3.43 -1.14 8.63
CA GLY A 390 -4.44 -2.22 8.53
C GLY A 390 -3.88 -3.57 8.03
N TYR A 391 -2.55 -3.69 7.93
CA TYR A 391 -1.87 -4.96 7.70
C TYR A 391 -1.95 -5.80 8.98
N GLY A 392 -2.99 -6.63 9.09
CA GLY A 392 -3.19 -7.49 10.24
C GLY A 392 -1.98 -8.41 10.48
N ASP A 393 -1.59 -8.56 11.75
CA ASP A 393 -0.31 -9.16 12.14
C ASP A 393 -0.06 -10.54 11.50
N GLY A 394 0.93 -10.60 10.61
CA GLY A 394 1.38 -11.81 9.91
C GLY A 394 2.04 -12.88 10.81
N HIS A 395 2.07 -12.68 12.13
CA HIS A 395 2.69 -13.58 13.10
C HIS A 395 1.97 -14.94 13.24
N SER A 396 0.74 -15.07 12.75
CA SER A 396 -0.13 -16.23 12.99
C SER A 396 0.34 -17.56 12.36
N PHE A 397 1.24 -17.55 11.36
CA PHE A 397 1.68 -18.76 10.66
C PHE A 397 3.08 -19.26 11.07
N SER A 398 3.68 -18.62 12.08
CA SER A 398 5.06 -18.90 12.51
C SER A 398 5.11 -19.42 13.95
N GLY A 399 4.45 -18.76 14.91
CA GLY A 399 4.60 -19.09 16.35
C GLY A 399 4.25 -20.54 16.77
N GLY A 400 3.46 -21.28 15.99
CA GLY A 400 2.89 -22.57 16.41
C GLY A 400 3.81 -23.81 16.39
N TYR A 401 5.15 -23.68 16.47
CA TYR A 401 6.07 -24.82 16.38
C TYR A 401 7.27 -24.84 17.37
N ASN A 402 7.56 -23.77 18.14
CA ASN A 402 8.76 -23.73 19.01
C ASN A 402 8.49 -23.58 20.52
N ASP A 403 7.32 -23.11 20.95
CA ASP A 403 7.08 -22.76 22.37
C ASP A 403 6.88 -23.96 23.31
N ALA A 404 7.11 -25.19 22.82
CA ALA A 404 6.94 -26.43 23.58
C ALA A 404 8.26 -27.14 23.95
N TYR A 405 9.44 -26.63 23.52
CA TYR A 405 10.72 -27.33 23.73
C TYR A 405 11.80 -26.56 24.52
N ASN A 406 11.62 -25.26 24.80
CA ASN A 406 12.65 -24.43 25.46
C ASN A 406 12.39 -24.10 26.95
N ASN A 407 11.27 -24.55 27.54
CA ASN A 407 10.93 -24.25 28.95
C ASN A 407 11.25 -25.41 29.93
N LEU A 408 12.18 -26.31 29.58
CA LEU A 408 12.56 -27.47 30.40
C LEU A 408 14.07 -27.66 30.62
N THR A 409 14.89 -26.61 30.49
CA THR A 409 16.28 -26.59 30.99
C THR A 409 16.76 -25.17 31.26
N THR A 410 16.68 -24.73 32.52
CA THR A 410 17.67 -23.94 33.30
C THR A 410 16.96 -23.40 34.54
N GLY A 411 17.02 -24.14 35.65
CA GLY A 411 16.87 -23.56 36.98
C GLY A 411 18.22 -23.07 37.49
N GLU A 412 18.19 -22.23 38.53
CA GLU A 412 19.37 -21.72 39.27
C GLU A 412 20.28 -20.78 38.44
N GLU A 413 20.87 -19.69 38.96
CA GLU A 413 20.96 -19.12 40.31
C GLU A 413 21.36 -17.62 40.22
N GLY A 414 21.30 -16.83 41.30
CA GLY A 414 22.24 -15.68 41.46
C GLY A 414 21.73 -14.21 41.49
N ARG A 415 21.27 -13.78 42.68
CA ARG A 415 21.56 -12.48 43.37
C ARG A 415 21.61 -11.12 42.63
N VAL A 416 20.61 -10.29 42.93
CA VAL A 416 20.67 -8.98 43.66
C VAL A 416 21.99 -8.16 43.66
N GLY A 417 21.93 -6.88 43.25
CA GLY A 417 22.86 -5.82 43.69
C GLY A 417 22.95 -4.56 42.78
N PRO A 418 22.54 -3.36 43.22
CA PRO A 418 22.65 -2.10 42.44
C PRO A 418 23.75 -1.14 42.95
N ALA A 419 24.24 -0.20 42.09
CA ALA A 419 24.41 1.25 42.37
C ALA A 419 25.49 1.99 41.53
N ASN A 420 25.10 3.17 41.01
CA ASN A 420 25.78 4.48 40.99
C ASN A 420 27.18 4.81 40.35
N THR A 421 27.15 6.02 39.77
CA THR A 421 28.16 7.12 39.74
C THR A 421 29.40 7.09 38.84
N THR A 422 29.35 7.97 37.82
CA THR A 422 30.27 9.13 37.59
C THR A 422 31.79 8.97 37.75
N PHE A 423 32.56 9.29 36.71
CA PHE A 423 33.76 10.15 36.82
C PHE A 423 34.19 10.78 35.47
N GLN A 424 34.80 11.97 35.52
CA GLN A 424 35.44 12.67 34.38
C GLN A 424 36.96 12.61 34.48
N SER A 425 37.69 12.60 33.35
CA SER A 425 38.82 13.53 33.10
C SER A 425 39.43 13.36 31.70
N GLN A 426 39.67 14.50 31.02
CA GLN A 426 40.94 14.99 30.40
C GLN A 426 41.79 14.02 29.52
N GLY A 427 42.49 14.41 28.44
CA GLY A 427 42.78 15.70 27.76
C GLY A 427 43.92 15.50 26.72
N ALA A 428 44.47 16.47 25.97
CA ALA A 428 44.04 17.81 25.56
C ALA A 428 45.07 18.48 24.59
N SER A 429 44.80 18.58 23.27
CA SER A 429 45.63 19.32 22.27
C SER A 429 44.79 19.71 21.03
N GLU A 430 45.03 20.78 20.27
CA GLU A 430 45.88 21.95 20.47
C GLU A 430 45.35 23.19 19.70
N ALA A 431 45.71 24.34 20.28
CA ALA A 431 45.75 25.74 19.85
C ALA A 431 45.59 26.19 18.37
N ARG A 432 44.90 27.33 18.26
CA ARG A 432 44.78 28.35 17.18
C ARG A 432 46.11 29.12 16.93
N PRO A 433 46.32 29.88 15.82
CA PRO A 433 45.62 31.17 15.58
C PRO A 433 45.37 31.66 14.12
N VAL A 434 44.73 32.84 14.04
CA VAL A 434 44.31 33.62 12.86
C VAL A 434 44.93 35.03 12.97
N PRO A 435 45.41 35.68 11.89
CA PRO A 435 44.70 36.88 11.39
C PRO A 435 44.75 37.14 9.86
N ALA A 436 43.80 37.97 9.39
CA ALA A 436 43.77 38.67 8.09
C ALA A 436 44.51 40.05 8.22
N PRO A 437 44.40 41.11 7.37
CA PRO A 437 43.58 41.32 6.15
C PRO A 437 44.25 42.14 4.98
N ALA A 438 43.54 42.33 3.86
CA ALA A 438 43.62 43.44 2.87
C ALA A 438 42.70 43.12 1.65
N SER A 439 42.08 43.99 0.85
CA SER A 439 41.49 45.35 0.91
C SER A 439 41.38 45.87 -0.55
N SER A 440 40.27 46.54 -0.94
CA SER A 440 40.09 47.36 -2.18
C SER A 440 40.17 46.64 -3.56
N SER A 441 39.54 47.08 -4.68
CA SER A 441 38.57 48.16 -4.98
C SER A 441 38.04 48.06 -6.43
N ALA A 442 36.82 48.58 -6.69
CA ALA A 442 36.28 49.16 -7.95
C ALA A 442 36.27 48.29 -9.26
N GLY A 443 35.34 48.47 -10.21
CA GLY A 443 34.13 49.31 -10.29
C GLY A 443 33.58 49.41 -11.74
N ARG A 444 32.38 50.02 -11.92
CA ARG A 444 31.65 50.36 -13.18
C ARG A 444 31.14 49.17 -14.03
N THR A 445 29.85 49.02 -14.40
CA THR A 445 28.84 49.86 -15.12
C THR A 445 29.11 50.12 -16.61
N TYR A 446 28.34 49.50 -17.53
CA TYR A 446 27.25 50.17 -18.29
C TYR A 446 26.61 49.35 -19.47
N HIS A 447 25.29 49.56 -19.65
CA HIS A 447 24.42 49.58 -20.87
C HIS A 447 24.38 48.51 -22.01
N GLY A 448 23.19 48.43 -22.64
CA GLY A 448 22.80 47.65 -23.84
C GLY A 448 21.77 46.56 -23.49
N GLU A 449 20.47 46.59 -23.83
CA GLU A 449 19.75 47.08 -25.03
C GLU A 449 20.34 46.48 -26.32
N ASP A 450 19.59 45.86 -27.24
CA ASP A 450 18.13 45.86 -27.46
C ASP A 450 17.64 44.66 -28.33
N GLN A 451 16.32 44.49 -28.48
CA GLN A 451 15.55 44.00 -29.66
C GLN A 451 15.96 42.72 -30.45
N SER A 452 15.06 41.70 -30.52
CA SER A 452 14.20 41.32 -31.69
C SER A 452 14.97 40.79 -32.93
N GLU A 453 14.61 39.69 -33.61
CA GLU A 453 13.31 39.43 -34.27
C GLU A 453 13.07 37.93 -34.60
N THR A 454 11.84 37.67 -35.07
CA THR A 454 11.30 36.49 -35.76
C THR A 454 12.12 35.94 -36.94
N HIS A 455 12.12 34.60 -37.10
CA HIS A 455 11.70 33.84 -38.32
C HIS A 455 12.40 32.46 -38.43
N PHE A 456 11.65 31.36 -38.23
CA PHE A 456 11.15 30.47 -39.30
C PHE A 456 10.23 29.38 -38.75
#